data_AF-B8G6P1-F1
#
_entry.id   AF-B8G6P1-F1
#
_cell.length_a   1.000
_cell.length_b   1.000
_cell.length_c   1.000
_cell.angle_alpha   90.00
_cell.angle_beta   90.00
_cell.angle_gamma   90.00
#
_symmetry.space_group_name_H-M   'P 1'
#
loop_
_entity.id
_entity.type
_entity.pdbx_description
1 polymer ?
#
loop_
_entity_poly.entity_id
_entity_poly.type
_entity_poly.pdbx_seq_one_letter_code
_entity_poly.pdbx_strand_id
1 'polypeptide(L)'
;MIAIELDDLIDELEEVIATGVRLPLSGGRTLINESRVLEIIDQMRTVIPEEIRRARRIIAEQEQLLAAAQARVQEVLSERGLLAAVEAERARLLQQAEQEAAEVRAGADAYARQVLEELDERLSKLLTSVRNGLHALDERQSGA
;
A
#
# COMPACT_ATOMS: atom_id res chain seq x y z
N MET A 1 23.42 6.76 41.87
CA MET A 1 23.99 5.41 42.03
C MET A 1 24.51 5.05 40.66
N ILE A 2 25.82 5.09 40.47
CA ILE A 2 26.45 4.82 39.16
C ILE A 2 26.23 3.32 38.91
N ALA A 3 25.57 2.96 37.80
CA ALA A 3 25.40 1.58 37.42
C ALA A 3 26.79 1.04 37.06
N ILE A 4 27.31 0.12 37.86
CA ILE A 4 28.54 -0.60 37.53
C ILE A 4 28.17 -1.57 36.41
N GLU A 5 28.79 -1.45 35.25
CA GLU A 5 28.51 -2.34 34.13
C GLU A 5 29.19 -3.69 34.36
N LEU A 6 28.64 -4.75 33.75
CA LEU A 6 29.24 -6.08 33.86
C LEU A 6 30.70 -6.08 33.38
N ASP A 7 30.98 -5.29 32.34
CA ASP A 7 32.31 -5.14 31.77
C ASP A 7 33.28 -4.50 32.78
N ASP A 8 32.83 -3.49 33.55
CA ASP A 8 33.65 -2.88 34.62
C ASP A 8 34.05 -3.89 35.71
N LEU A 9 33.14 -4.78 36.09
CA LEU A 9 33.44 -5.83 37.08
C LEU A 9 34.41 -6.88 36.53
N ILE A 10 34.30 -7.19 35.23
CA ILE A 10 35.21 -8.13 34.55
C ILE A 10 36.61 -7.53 34.48
N ASP A 11 36.72 -6.26 34.10
CA ASP A 11 37.98 -5.52 34.06
C ASP A 11 38.63 -5.45 35.44
N GLU A 12 37.84 -5.21 36.49
CA GLU A 12 38.34 -5.18 37.86
C GLU A 12 38.84 -6.57 38.33
N LEU A 13 38.12 -7.63 37.97
CA LEU A 13 38.55 -8.99 38.28
C LEU A 13 39.85 -9.34 37.53
N GLU A 14 39.96 -8.93 36.27
CA GLU A 14 41.15 -9.11 35.45
C GLU A 14 42.35 -8.36 36.04
N GLU A 15 42.16 -7.12 36.51
CA GLU A 15 43.19 -6.32 37.16
C GLU A 15 43.69 -6.97 38.46
N VAL A 16 42.77 -7.47 39.31
CA VAL A 16 43.13 -8.17 40.56
C VAL A 16 43.95 -9.44 40.28
N ILE A 17 43.65 -10.14 39.18
CA ILE A 17 44.40 -11.33 38.77
C ILE A 17 45.76 -10.93 38.18
N ALA A 18 45.83 -9.87 37.38
CA ALA A 18 47.04 -9.41 36.71
C ALA A 18 48.07 -8.81 37.67
N THR A 19 47.62 -8.09 38.70
CA THR A 19 48.47 -7.44 39.72
C THR A 19 48.90 -8.38 40.85
N GLY A 20 48.34 -9.59 40.90
CA GLY A 20 48.67 -10.58 41.92
C GLY A 20 50.15 -11.01 41.92
N VAL A 21 50.69 -11.30 43.09
CA VAL A 21 52.11 -11.67 43.23
C VAL A 21 52.33 -13.10 42.76
N ARG A 22 53.09 -13.28 41.68
CA ARG A 22 53.46 -14.61 41.18
C ARG A 22 54.51 -15.25 42.09
N LEU A 23 54.23 -16.46 42.59
CA LEU A 23 55.11 -17.16 43.53
C LEU A 23 56.17 -18.00 42.77
N PRO A 24 57.49 -17.80 42.99
CA PRO A 24 58.52 -18.63 42.37
C PRO A 24 58.45 -20.08 42.89
N LEU A 25 58.78 -21.06 42.03
CA LEU A 25 58.77 -22.51 42.34
C LEU A 25 57.39 -23.11 42.67
N SER A 26 56.29 -22.37 42.46
CA SER A 26 54.92 -22.80 42.78
C SER A 26 54.15 -23.44 41.63
N GLY A 27 54.77 -23.63 40.45
CA GLY A 27 54.09 -24.15 39.27
C GLY A 27 53.12 -23.17 38.60
N GLY A 28 53.32 -21.85 38.77
CA GLY A 28 52.50 -20.81 38.12
C GLY A 28 51.35 -20.27 38.98
N ARG A 29 51.40 -20.41 40.30
CA ARG A 29 50.38 -19.89 41.22
C ARG A 29 50.60 -18.41 41.50
N THR A 30 49.51 -17.67 41.61
CA THR A 30 49.48 -16.24 41.92
C THR A 30 48.79 -16.03 43.26
N LEU A 31 49.39 -15.23 44.13
CA LEU A 31 48.79 -14.79 45.39
C LEU A 31 47.86 -13.61 45.11
N ILE A 32 46.58 -13.77 45.46
CA ILE A 32 45.52 -12.78 45.25
C ILE A 32 44.71 -12.57 46.53
N ASN A 33 44.06 -11.42 46.66
CA ASN A 33 43.14 -11.14 47.75
C ASN A 33 41.80 -11.84 47.49
N GLU A 34 41.59 -12.97 48.17
CA GLU A 34 40.37 -13.77 48.07
C GLU A 34 39.10 -12.96 48.38
N SER A 35 39.11 -12.13 49.42
CA SER A 35 37.95 -11.33 49.81
C SER A 35 37.54 -10.36 48.71
N ARG A 36 38.50 -9.71 48.04
CA ARG A 36 38.20 -8.79 46.93
C ARG A 36 37.62 -9.51 45.72
N VAL A 37 38.17 -10.68 45.36
CA VAL A 37 37.66 -11.48 44.24
C VAL A 37 36.24 -11.99 44.50
N LEU A 38 35.96 -12.46 45.73
CA LEU A 38 34.63 -12.91 46.11
C LEU A 38 33.59 -11.78 46.08
N GLU A 39 33.96 -10.57 46.51
CA GLU A 39 33.10 -9.38 46.39
C GLU A 39 32.73 -9.08 44.93
N ILE A 40 33.70 -9.12 44.02
CA ILE A 40 33.47 -8.88 42.59
C ILE A 40 32.55 -9.97 42.00
N ILE A 41 32.77 -11.24 42.35
CA ILE A 41 31.93 -12.36 41.91
C ILE A 41 30.49 -12.21 42.43
N ASP A 42 30.29 -11.80 43.68
CA ASP A 42 28.95 -11.59 44.25
C ASP A 42 28.22 -10.40 43.59
N GLN A 43 28.96 -9.34 43.24
CA GLN A 43 28.42 -8.23 42.45
C GLN A 43 28.03 -8.69 41.04
N MET A 44 28.90 -9.44 40.35
CA MET A 44 28.58 -10.03 39.04
C MET A 44 27.33 -10.92 39.10
N ARG A 45 27.20 -11.74 40.15
CA ARG A 45 26.04 -12.62 40.35
C ARG A 45 24.73 -11.85 40.49
N THR A 46 24.80 -10.59 40.92
CA THR A 46 23.64 -9.70 41.05
C THR A 46 23.34 -8.98 39.73
N VAL A 47 24.37 -8.54 39.01
CA VAL A 47 24.24 -7.73 37.78
C VAL A 47 23.93 -8.59 36.54
N ILE A 48 24.58 -9.75 36.36
CA ILE A 48 24.40 -10.63 35.18
C ILE A 48 22.93 -11.01 34.94
N PRO A 49 22.13 -11.42 35.95
CA PRO A 49 20.74 -11.77 35.72
C PRO A 49 19.89 -10.59 35.23
N GLU A 50 20.18 -9.38 35.70
CA GLU A 50 19.48 -8.17 35.24
C GLU A 50 19.86 -7.84 33.79
N GLU A 51 21.14 -7.94 33.43
CA GLU A 51 21.59 -7.66 32.06
C GLU A 51 21.02 -8.67 31.07
N ILE A 52 20.95 -9.96 31.44
CA ILE A 52 20.29 -10.99 30.63
C ILE A 52 18.78 -10.71 30.49
N ARG A 53 18.11 -10.28 31.57
CA ARG A 53 16.68 -9.90 31.51
C ARG A 53 16.46 -8.72 30.58
N ARG A 54 17.32 -7.71 30.65
CA ARG A 54 17.29 -6.52 29.80
C ARG A 54 17.51 -6.90 28.33
N ALA A 55 18.54 -7.68 28.03
CA ALA A 55 18.81 -8.16 26.67
C ALA A 55 17.62 -8.94 26.09
N ARG A 56 17.03 -9.86 26.87
CA ARG A 56 15.83 -10.61 26.45
C ARG A 56 14.63 -9.70 26.20
N ARG A 57 14.43 -8.66 27.01
CA ARG A 57 13.36 -7.69 26.82
C ARG A 57 13.55 -6.90 25.53
N ILE A 58 14.77 -6.42 25.27
CA ILE A 58 15.10 -5.69 24.04
C ILE A 58 14.84 -6.55 22.80
N ILE A 59 15.25 -7.83 22.84
CA ILE A 59 15.00 -8.78 21.75
C ILE A 59 13.48 -8.95 21.52
N ALA A 60 12.71 -9.17 22.59
CA ALA A 60 11.27 -9.32 22.48
C ALA A 60 10.57 -8.05 21.94
N GLU A 61 11.00 -6.86 22.38
CA GLU A 61 10.52 -5.58 21.87
C GLU A 61 10.85 -5.40 20.39
N GLN A 62 12.06 -5.78 19.97
CA GLN A 62 12.48 -5.74 18.57
C GLN A 62 11.64 -6.68 17.70
N GLU A 63 11.38 -7.90 18.16
CA GLU A 63 10.53 -8.86 17.46
C GLU A 63 9.10 -8.33 17.29
N GLN A 64 8.53 -7.74 18.35
CA GLN A 64 7.21 -7.12 18.29
C GLN A 64 7.16 -5.94 17.30
N LEU A 65 8.17 -5.08 17.32
CA LEU A 65 8.27 -3.94 16.41
C LEU A 65 8.39 -4.41 14.96
N LEU A 66 9.19 -5.44 14.70
CA LEU A 66 9.33 -6.02 13.37
C LEU A 66 8.00 -6.61 12.87
N ALA A 67 7.31 -7.36 13.73
CA ALA A 67 6.01 -7.94 13.40
C ALA A 67 4.96 -6.85 13.10
N ALA A 68 4.91 -5.79 13.90
CA ALA A 68 4.01 -4.66 13.67
C ALA A 68 4.33 -3.93 12.36
N ALA A 69 5.62 -3.70 12.06
CA ALA A 69 6.04 -3.10 10.81
C ALA A 69 5.66 -3.96 9.59
N GLN A 70 5.86 -5.28 9.66
CA GLN A 70 5.47 -6.21 8.61
C GLN A 70 3.96 -6.21 8.38
N ALA A 71 3.16 -6.25 9.44
CA ALA A 71 1.70 -6.17 9.36
C ALA A 71 1.25 -4.88 8.68
N ARG A 72 1.85 -3.73 9.05
CA ARG A 72 1.54 -2.44 8.44
C ARG A 72 1.90 -2.38 6.96
N VAL A 73 3.05 -2.93 6.57
CA VAL A 73 3.44 -3.02 5.15
C VAL A 73 2.41 -3.84 4.35
N GLN A 74 1.98 -4.99 4.88
CA GLN A 74 0.98 -5.82 4.20
C GLN A 74 -0.37 -5.14 4.07
N GLU A 75 -0.82 -4.44 5.11
CA GLU A 75 -2.05 -3.64 5.07
C GLU A 75 -1.99 -2.57 3.98
N VAL A 76 -0.91 -1.79 3.93
CA VAL A 76 -0.73 -0.74 2.91
C VAL A 76 -0.65 -1.33 1.50
N LEU A 77 0.01 -2.47 1.31
CA LEU A 77 0.07 -3.13 0.00
C LEU A 77 -1.30 -3.66 -0.44
N SER A 78 -2.08 -4.23 0.49
CA SER A 78 -3.45 -4.68 0.24
C SER A 78 -4.36 -3.51 -0.15
N GLU A 79 -4.29 -2.41 0.60
CA GLU A 79 -5.07 -1.18 0.32
C GLU A 79 -4.71 -0.59 -1.04
N ARG A 80 -3.41 -0.50 -1.37
CA ARG A 80 -2.96 -0.05 -2.70
C ARG A 80 -3.39 -0.99 -3.82
N GLY A 81 -3.34 -2.30 -3.59
CA GLY A 81 -3.83 -3.29 -4.54
C GLY A 81 -5.33 -3.13 -4.82
N LEU A 82 -6.11 -2.89 -3.76
CA LEU A 82 -7.54 -2.62 -3.87
C LEU A 82 -7.81 -1.32 -4.64
N LEU A 83 -7.10 -0.24 -4.33
CA LEU A 83 -7.23 1.04 -5.03
C LEU A 83 -6.91 0.90 -6.52
N ALA A 84 -5.82 0.22 -6.88
CA ALA A 84 -5.46 -0.03 -8.28
C ALA A 84 -6.54 -0.85 -9.02
N ALA A 85 -7.12 -1.86 -8.37
CA ALA A 85 -8.21 -2.65 -8.94
C ALA A 85 -9.48 -1.80 -9.16
N VAL A 86 -9.83 -0.93 -8.21
CA VAL A 86 -10.98 -0.01 -8.32
C VAL A 86 -10.76 1.00 -9.44
N GLU A 87 -9.56 1.57 -9.57
CA GLU A 87 -9.24 2.50 -10.66
C GLU A 87 -9.32 1.84 -12.03
N ALA A 88 -8.82 0.60 -12.15
CA ALA A 88 -8.91 -0.17 -13.39
C ALA A 88 -10.37 -0.47 -13.78
N GLU A 89 -11.20 -0.91 -12.82
CA GLU A 89 -12.62 -1.16 -13.09
C GLU A 89 -13.38 0.13 -13.41
N ARG A 90 -13.06 1.24 -12.73
CA ARG A 90 -13.62 2.55 -13.06
C ARG A 90 -13.32 2.97 -14.50
N ALA A 91 -12.07 2.81 -14.94
CA ALA A 91 -11.68 3.12 -16.31
C ALA A 91 -12.43 2.25 -17.32
N ARG A 92 -12.56 0.95 -17.03
CA ARG A 92 -13.33 -0.01 -17.84
C ARG A 92 -14.80 0.40 -17.99
N LEU A 93 -15.44 0.77 -16.87
CA LEU A 93 -16.84 1.22 -16.84
C LEU A 93 -17.04 2.53 -17.62
N LEU A 94 -16.12 3.49 -17.49
CA LEU A 94 -16.19 4.74 -18.25
C LEU A 94 -16.08 4.49 -19.76
N GLN A 95 -15.12 3.66 -20.19
CA GLN A 95 -14.96 3.29 -21.59
C GLN A 95 -16.23 2.62 -22.14
N GLN A 96 -16.80 1.68 -21.37
CA GLN A 96 -18.04 1.01 -21.76
C GLN A 96 -19.20 2.01 -21.88
N ALA A 97 -19.37 2.91 -20.92
CA ALA A 97 -20.42 3.92 -20.95
C ALA A 97 -20.26 4.90 -22.12
N GLU A 98 -19.04 5.29 -22.46
CA GLU A 98 -18.75 6.12 -23.63
C GLU A 98 -19.10 5.41 -24.93
N GLN A 99 -18.78 4.12 -25.05
CA GLN A 99 -19.11 3.31 -26.22
C GLN A 99 -20.63 3.13 -26.36
N GLU A 100 -21.32 2.77 -25.29
CA GLU A 100 -22.78 2.67 -25.28
C GLU A 100 -23.44 4.01 -25.65
N ALA A 101 -22.94 5.12 -25.11
CA ALA A 101 -23.46 6.45 -25.44
C ALA A 101 -23.23 6.80 -26.93
N ALA A 102 -22.09 6.42 -27.50
CA ALA A 102 -21.81 6.62 -28.92
C ALA A 102 -22.75 5.78 -29.81
N GLU A 103 -22.98 4.52 -29.45
CA GLU A 103 -23.91 3.63 -30.15
C GLU A 103 -25.35 4.14 -30.09
N VAL A 104 -25.81 4.59 -28.92
CA VAL A 104 -27.15 5.19 -28.76
C VAL A 104 -27.31 6.44 -29.61
N ARG A 105 -26.31 7.34 -29.63
CA ARG A 105 -26.36 8.55 -30.49
C ARG A 105 -26.40 8.18 -31.96
N ALA A 106 -25.54 7.26 -32.40
CA ALA A 106 -25.52 6.82 -33.79
C ALA A 106 -26.86 6.19 -34.21
N GLY A 107 -27.46 5.37 -33.34
CA GLY A 107 -28.78 4.79 -33.54
C GLY A 107 -29.89 5.85 -33.61
N ALA A 108 -29.85 6.86 -32.73
CA ALA A 108 -30.80 7.97 -32.74
C ALA A 108 -30.70 8.82 -34.02
N ASP A 109 -29.47 9.12 -34.46
CA ASP A 109 -29.23 9.87 -35.69
C ASP A 109 -29.71 9.10 -36.94
N ALA A 110 -29.45 7.79 -36.98
CA ALA A 110 -29.92 6.92 -38.05
C ALA A 110 -31.46 6.86 -38.10
N TYR A 111 -32.10 6.73 -36.93
CA TYR A 111 -33.56 6.74 -36.83
C TYR A 111 -34.15 8.09 -37.25
N ALA A 112 -33.57 9.20 -36.79
CA ALA A 112 -34.02 10.54 -37.18
C ALA A 112 -33.91 10.75 -38.70
N ARG A 113 -32.82 10.30 -39.32
CA ARG A 113 -32.68 10.34 -40.78
C ARG A 113 -33.78 9.56 -41.48
N GLN A 114 -34.03 8.32 -41.07
CA GLN A 114 -35.07 7.49 -41.68
C GLN A 114 -36.45 8.16 -41.59
N VAL A 115 -36.80 8.74 -40.45
CA VAL A 115 -38.07 9.45 -40.26
C VAL A 115 -38.15 10.68 -41.18
N LEU A 116 -37.06 11.44 -41.32
CA LEU A 116 -37.02 12.61 -42.19
C LEU A 116 -37.11 12.24 -43.67
N GLU A 117 -36.46 11.16 -44.10
CA GLU A 117 -36.56 10.64 -45.48
C GLU A 117 -37.99 10.19 -45.80
N GLU A 118 -38.65 9.48 -44.88
CA GLU A 118 -40.05 9.07 -45.05
C GLU A 118 -41.00 10.29 -45.11
N LEU A 119 -40.74 11.31 -44.30
CA LEU A 119 -41.51 12.55 -44.33
C LEU A 119 -41.33 13.29 -45.67
N ASP A 120 -40.10 13.39 -46.18
CA ASP A 120 -39.80 14.02 -47.46
C ASP A 120 -40.53 13.33 -48.63
N GLU A 121 -40.53 11.99 -48.64
CA GLU A 121 -41.24 11.22 -49.68
C GLU A 121 -42.76 11.50 -49.63
N ARG A 122 -43.34 11.55 -48.42
CA ARG A 122 -44.77 11.86 -48.23
C ARG A 122 -45.09 13.29 -48.69
N LEU A 123 -44.26 14.27 -48.33
CA LEU A 123 -44.45 15.67 -48.74
C LEU A 123 -44.33 15.82 -50.27
N SER A 124 -43.38 15.13 -50.90
CA SER A 124 -43.21 15.13 -52.35
C SER A 124 -44.44 14.60 -53.09
N LYS A 125 -45.06 13.52 -52.58
CA LYS A 125 -46.32 12.98 -53.11
C LYS A 125 -47.47 13.99 -52.96
N LEU A 126 -47.60 14.62 -51.79
CA LEU A 126 -48.62 15.63 -51.54
C LEU A 126 -48.45 16.85 -52.45
N LEU A 127 -47.23 17.38 -52.60
CA LEU A 127 -46.93 18.49 -53.50
C LEU A 127 -47.26 18.16 -54.95
N THR A 128 -46.97 16.94 -55.39
CA THR A 128 -47.31 16.47 -56.73
C THR A 128 -48.82 16.46 -56.94
N SER A 129 -49.59 15.93 -55.98
CA SER A 129 -51.06 15.95 -56.02
C SER A 129 -51.63 17.37 -56.07
N VAL A 130 -51.07 18.31 -55.28
CA VAL A 130 -51.49 19.72 -55.30
C VAL A 130 -51.20 20.35 -56.66
N ARG A 131 -49.99 20.15 -57.22
CA ARG A 131 -49.62 20.67 -58.56
C ARG A 131 -50.54 20.13 -59.65
N ASN A 132 -50.83 18.83 -59.63
CA ASN A 132 -51.76 18.22 -60.58
C ASN A 132 -53.17 18.82 -60.45
N GLY A 133 -53.64 19.05 -59.23
CA GLY A 133 -54.93 19.70 -58.96
C GLY A 133 -55.00 21.14 -59.49
N LEU A 134 -53.93 21.93 -59.32
CA LEU A 134 -53.83 23.28 -59.87
C LEU A 134 -53.84 23.27 -61.41
N HIS A 135 -53.04 22.40 -62.04
CA HIS A 135 -52.99 22.28 -63.51
C HIS A 135 -54.37 21.96 -64.11
N ALA A 136 -55.12 21.05 -63.49
CA ALA A 136 -56.46 20.69 -63.94
C ALA A 136 -57.48 21.85 -63.80
N LEU A 137 -57.27 22.79 -62.86
CA LEU A 137 -58.09 23.99 -62.74
C LEU A 137 -57.74 25.04 -63.79
N ASP A 138 -56.45 25.22 -64.07
CA ASP A 138 -55.96 26.15 -65.10
C ASP A 138 -56.42 25.72 -66.51
N GLU A 139 -56.37 24.42 -66.82
CA GLU A 139 -56.91 23.87 -68.08
C GLU A 139 -58.41 24.12 -68.24
N ARG A 140 -59.18 24.03 -67.15
CA ARG A 140 -60.63 24.33 -67.16
C ARG A 140 -60.92 25.80 -67.39
N GLN A 141 -60.08 26.70 -66.89
CA GLN A 141 -60.24 28.14 -67.09
C GLN A 141 -59.77 28.61 -68.48
N SER A 142 -58.82 27.91 -69.09
CA SER A 142 -58.27 28.24 -70.42
C SER A 142 -59.11 27.68 -71.58
N GLY A 143 -60.00 26.72 -71.31
CA GLY A 143 -60.90 26.12 -72.29
C GLY A 143 -62.33 26.70 -72.32
N ALA A 144 -62.58 27.78 -71.58
CA ALA A 144 -63.84 28.55 -71.55
C ALA A 144 -63.62 29.95 -72.14
#